data_AF-A0A915KX92-F1
#
_entry.id   AF-A0A915KX92-F1
#
_cell.length_a   1.000
_cell.length_b   1.000
_cell.length_c   1.000
_cell.angle_alpha   90.00
_cell.angle_beta   90.00
_cell.angle_gamma   90.00
#
_symmetry.space_group_name_H-M   'P 1'
#
loop_
_entity.id
_entity.type
_entity.pdbx_description
1 polymer ?
#
loop_
_entity_poly.entity_id
_entity_poly.type
_entity_poly.pdbx_seq_one_letter_code
_entity_poly.pdbx_strand_id
1 'polypeptide(L)' 'NEHSNVAKFRAALEKKISTAKEEGGLGVPTVCILIGGDARSLQYLEHSALIELPVLVYEGTGRAADVLCYAYRRYKE' A
#
# COMPACT_ATOMS: atom_id res chain seq x y z
N ASN A 1 3.55 8.93 -17.70
CA ASN A 1 4.66 7.95 -17.61
C ASN A 1 5.51 8.11 -16.35
N GLU A 2 5.94 9.31 -15.97
CA GLU A 2 6.87 9.49 -14.82
C GLU A 2 6.32 9.02 -13.46
N HIS A 3 5.04 9.29 -13.15
CA HIS A 3 4.44 8.86 -11.88
C HIS A 3 4.37 7.34 -11.71
N SER A 4 4.15 6.60 -12.80
CA SER A 4 4.18 5.12 -12.76
C SER A 4 5.58 4.60 -12.46
N ASN A 5 6.63 5.26 -12.96
CA ASN A 5 8.01 4.89 -12.67
C ASN A 5 8.36 5.11 -11.19
N VAL A 6 7.89 6.21 -10.60
CA VAL A 6 8.05 6.48 -9.16
C VAL A 6 7.34 5.39 -8.34
N ALA A 7 6.11 5.02 -8.70
CA ALA A 7 5.37 3.96 -8.02
C ALA A 7 6.10 2.61 -8.05
N LYS A 8 6.60 2.21 -9.24
CA LYS A 8 7.37 0.98 -9.43
C LYS A 8 8.68 0.98 -8.65
N PHE A 9 9.41 2.10 -8.66
CA PHE A 9 10.65 2.24 -7.91
C PHE A 9 10.40 2.10 -6.41
N ARG A 10 9.38 2.79 -5.89
CA ARG A 10 8.99 2.69 -4.47
C ARG A 10 8.63 1.27 -4.08
N ALA A 11 7.82 0.58 -4.87
CA ALA A 11 7.45 -0.81 -4.59
C ALA A 11 8.67 -1.75 -4.59
N ALA A 12 9.62 -1.57 -5.51
CA ALA A 12 10.86 -2.34 -5.53
C ALA A 12 11.73 -2.07 -4.29
N LEU A 13 11.81 -0.82 -3.84
CA LEU A 13 12.54 -0.42 -2.64
C LEU A 13 11.88 -0.99 -1.37
N GLU A 14 10.57 -0.83 -1.23
CA GLU A 14 9.78 -1.36 -0.11
C GLU A 14 9.95 -2.87 0.01
N LYS A 15 9.86 -3.60 -1.13
CA LYS A 15 10.13 -5.04 -1.18
C LYS A 15 11.56 -5.39 -0.78
N LYS A 16 12.55 -4.61 -1.21
CA LYS A 16 13.96 -4.86 -0.86
C LYS A 16 14.22 -4.64 0.63
N ILE A 17 13.55 -3.67 1.26
CA ILE A 17 13.63 -3.39 2.69
C ILE A 17 12.97 -4.53 3.49
N SER A 18 11.79 -4.98 3.08
CA SER A 18 11.04 -6.01 3.80
C SER A 18 11.62 -7.42 3.64
N THR A 19 12.38 -7.68 2.59
CA THR A 19 13.01 -8.99 2.35
C THR A 19 14.11 -9.26 3.38
N ALA A 20 14.05 -10.43 4.03
CA ALA A 20 15.09 -10.91 4.93
C ALA A 20 16.45 -11.01 4.24
N LYS A 21 17.51 -10.55 4.92
CA LYS A 21 18.89 -10.62 4.40
C LYS A 21 19.53 -11.99 4.62
N GLU A 22 19.08 -12.71 5.63
CA GLU A 22 19.61 -14.00 6.05
C GLU A 22 18.54 -15.07 5.90
N GLU A 23 18.96 -16.30 5.60
CA GLU A 23 18.07 -17.44 5.48
C GLU A 23 17.41 -17.76 6.83
N GLY A 24 16.08 -17.84 6.85
CA GLY A 24 15.28 -17.95 8.08
C GLY A 24 15.04 -16.64 8.83
N GLY A 25 15.56 -15.51 8.34
CA GLY A 25 15.24 -14.18 8.89
C GLY A 25 13.81 -13.74 8.57
N LEU A 26 13.24 -12.88 9.42
CA LEU A 26 11.88 -12.35 9.24
C LEU A 26 11.81 -11.08 8.37
N GLY A 27 12.96 -10.45 8.09
CA GLY A 27 13.01 -9.18 7.38
C GLY A 27 12.56 -7.98 8.22
N VAL A 28 12.53 -6.80 7.61
CA VAL A 28 12.09 -5.58 8.29
C VAL A 28 10.58 -5.41 8.10
N PRO A 29 9.78 -5.39 9.18
CA PRO A 29 8.34 -5.19 9.05
C PRO A 29 8.06 -3.82 8.44
N THR A 30 7.34 -3.81 7.32
CA THR A 30 7.00 -2.60 6.56
C THR A 30 5.50 -2.56 6.36
N VAL A 31 4.90 -1.38 6.43
CA VAL A 31 3.48 -1.15 6.19
C VAL A 31 3.28 0.13 5.36
N CYS A 32 2.23 0.16 4.56
CA CYS A 32 1.77 1.35 3.86
C CYS A 32 0.56 1.95 4.60
N ILE A 33 0.51 3.27 4.77
CA ILE A 33 -0.61 3.95 5.44
C ILE A 33 -1.27 4.89 4.43
N LEU A 34 -2.57 4.70 4.19
CA LEU A 34 -3.39 5.61 3.40
C LEU A 34 -4.12 6.59 4.33
N ILE A 35 -3.78 7.87 4.19
CA ILE A 35 -4.45 9.00 4.84
C ILE A 35 -5.00 9.90 3.73
N GLY A 36 -6.33 10.01 3.64
CA GLY A 36 -7.03 10.78 2.63
C GLY A 36 -6.76 10.28 1.22
N GLY A 37 -6.24 11.16 0.37
CA GLY A 37 -5.82 10.83 -0.99
C GLY A 37 -6.87 11.05 -2.07
N ASP A 38 -6.46 10.76 -3.30
CA ASP A 38 -7.26 10.85 -4.52
C ASP A 38 -7.20 9.54 -5.32
N ALA A 39 -7.79 9.51 -6.52
CA ALA A 39 -7.80 8.32 -7.36
C ALA A 39 -6.39 7.79 -7.70
N ARG A 40 -5.36 8.64 -7.70
CA ARG A 40 -3.97 8.23 -7.95
C ARG A 40 -3.39 7.50 -6.74
N SER A 41 -3.79 7.86 -5.52
CA SER A 41 -3.40 7.13 -4.31
C SER A 41 -3.77 5.64 -4.41
N LEU A 42 -4.91 5.33 -5.03
CA LEU A 42 -5.35 3.95 -5.26
C LEU A 42 -4.42 3.19 -6.22
N GLN A 43 -3.87 3.86 -7.25
CA GLN A 43 -2.89 3.25 -8.17
C GLN A 43 -1.57 2.91 -7.46
N TYR A 44 -1.14 3.74 -6.50
CA TYR A 44 0.02 3.41 -5.67
C TYR A 44 -0.25 2.20 -4.76
N LEU A 45 -1.47 2.10 -4.21
CA LEU A 45 -1.85 0.96 -3.36
C LEU A 45 -1.91 -0.36 -4.13
N GLU A 46 -2.27 -0.34 -5.41
CA GLU A 46 -2.21 -1.53 -6.27
C GLU A 46 -0.79 -2.13 -6.28
N HIS A 47 0.23 -1.28 -6.43
CA HIS A 47 1.63 -1.73 -6.39
C HIS A 47 2.04 -2.27 -5.02
N SER A 48 1.59 -1.64 -3.93
CA SER A 48 1.83 -2.14 -2.56
C SER A 48 1.17 -3.51 -2.35
N ALA A 49 -0.05 -3.71 -2.85
CA ALA A 49 -0.76 -4.99 -2.76
C ALA A 49 -0.03 -6.10 -3.55
N LEU A 50 0.50 -5.79 -4.74
CA LEU A 50 1.26 -6.75 -5.56
C LEU A 50 2.56 -7.25 -4.91
N ILE A 51 3.14 -6.49 -3.98
CA ILE A 51 4.32 -6.90 -3.22
C ILE A 51 3.97 -7.43 -1.83
N GLU A 52 2.69 -7.71 -1.57
CA GLU A 52 2.15 -8.18 -0.29
C GLU A 52 2.46 -7.24 0.89
N LEU A 53 2.60 -5.93 0.62
CA LEU A 53 2.79 -4.94 1.66
C LEU A 53 1.45 -4.65 2.34
N PRO A 54 1.32 -4.86 3.66
CA PRO A 54 0.08 -4.56 4.37
C PRO A 54 -0.26 -3.07 4.26
N VAL A 55 -1.53 -2.79 3.94
CA VAL A 55 -2.05 -1.42 3.83
C VAL A 55 -3.00 -1.14 4.99
N LEU A 56 -2.67 -0.11 5.78
CA LEU A 56 -3.55 0.46 6.80
C LEU A 56 -4.31 1.64 6.20
N VAL A 57 -5.63 1.56 6.17
CA VAL A 57 -6.49 2.63 5.66
C VAL A 57 -7.18 3.31 6.84
N TYR A 58 -7.06 4.64 6.93
CA TYR A 58 -7.63 5.39 8.04
C TYR A 58 -8.90 6.14 7.61
N GLU A 59 -10.04 5.65 8.08
CA GLU A 59 -11.37 6.22 7.80
C GLU A 59 -11.53 7.65 8.35
N GLY A 60 -12.28 8.47 7.64
CA GLY A 60 -12.57 9.86 7.97
C GLY A 60 -11.50 10.85 7.50
N THR A 61 -10.49 10.39 6.75
CA THR A 61 -9.36 11.24 6.36
C THR A 61 -9.41 11.75 4.93
N GLY A 62 -10.40 11.33 4.15
CA GLY A 62 -10.68 11.88 2.83
C GLY A 62 -10.99 10.83 1.77
N ARG A 63 -11.24 11.33 0.56
CA ARG A 63 -11.94 10.61 -0.52
C ARG A 63 -11.43 9.19 -0.79
N ALA A 64 -10.12 9.00 -1.04
CA ALA A 64 -9.64 7.67 -1.40
C ALA A 64 -9.70 6.68 -0.22
N ALA A 65 -9.30 7.12 0.98
CA ALA A 65 -9.40 6.32 2.19
C ALA A 65 -10.85 5.93 2.51
N ASP A 66 -11.77 6.89 2.47
CA ASP A 66 -13.18 6.68 2.85
C ASP A 66 -13.90 5.77 1.86
N VAL A 67 -13.62 5.91 0.55
CA VAL A 67 -14.18 5.00 -0.47
C VAL A 67 -13.70 3.57 -0.27
N LEU A 68 -12.42 3.35 0.05
CA LEU A 68 -11.90 2.02 0.34
C LEU A 68 -12.49 1.44 1.63
N CYS A 69 -12.59 2.23 2.69
CA CYS A 69 -13.23 1.80 3.95
C CYS A 69 -14.70 1.42 3.73
N TYR A 70 -15.45 2.21 2.96
CA TYR A 70 -16.81 1.89 2.59
C TYR A 70 -16.91 0.60 1.78
N ALA A 71 -16.09 0.45 0.74
CA ALA A 71 -16.06 -0.76 -0.09
C ALA A 71 -15.71 -2.01 0.73
N TYR A 72 -14.74 -1.92 1.64
CA TYR A 72 -14.34 -3.01 2.51
C TYR A 72 -15.46 -3.43 3.47
N ARG A 73 -16.16 -2.47 4.09
CA ARG A 73 -17.31 -2.76 4.95
C ARG A 73 -18.40 -3.48 4.16
N ARG A 74 -18.72 -2.99 2.96
CA ARG A 74 -19.75 -3.57 2.11
C ARG A 74 -19.40 -4.96 1.56
N TYR A 75 -18.12 -5.26 1.38
CA TYR A 75 -17.62 -6.58 1.00
C TYR A 75 -17.68 -7.59 2.15
N LYS A 76 -17.53 -7.13 3.39
CA LYS A 76 -17.57 -7.98 4.59
C LYS A 76 -18.98 -8.32 5.06
N GLU A 77 -19.98 -7.53 4.67
CA GLU A 77 -21.41 -7.80 4.83
C GLU A 77 -21.91 -8.85 3.84
#